data_AF-A0A966B9E9-F1
#
_entry.id   AF-A0A966B9E9-F1
#
_cell.length_a   1.000
_cell.length_b   1.000
_cell.length_c   1.000
_cell.angle_alpha   90.00
_cell.angle_beta   90.00
_cell.angle_gamma   90.00
#
_symmetry.space_group_name_H-M   'P 1'
#
loop_
_entity.id
_entity.type
_entity.pdbx_description
1 polymer ?
#
loop_
_entity_poly.entity_id
_entity_poly.type
_entity_poly.pdbx_seq_one_letter_code
_entity_poly.pdbx_strand_id
1 'polypeptide(L)'
;MTDTQHPTDTAKSNEPFRLPTPEVIEDVEVVRKDRKERLAAGLRILGRLNLAEGVAGHVTARDPELTDHFWVNPFGHNFKLMTVSDLILVNHEGEVVEGDRPVNAAAFAIHSQLHQARPDVVAAAHTHAMYGRTFSTLGKPLKMITQDATAF
;
A
#
# COMPACT_ATOMS: atom_id res chain seq x y z
N MET A 1 -28.80 53.71 -18.95
CA MET A 1 -27.45 53.15 -18.78
C MET A 1 -27.38 52.63 -17.36
N THR A 2 -27.70 51.35 -17.16
CA THR A 2 -27.67 50.69 -15.85
C THR A 2 -26.26 50.18 -15.61
N ASP A 3 -25.62 50.75 -14.60
CA ASP A 3 -24.27 50.45 -14.15
C ASP A 3 -24.18 48.99 -13.70
N THR A 4 -23.39 48.18 -14.42
CA THR A 4 -23.24 46.75 -14.16
C THR A 4 -22.05 46.57 -13.23
N GLN A 5 -22.31 46.60 -11.91
CA GLN A 5 -21.30 46.29 -10.90
C GLN A 5 -20.74 44.88 -11.14
N HIS A 6 -19.45 44.83 -11.51
CA HIS A 6 -18.70 43.58 -11.54
C HIS A 6 -18.50 43.09 -10.10
N PRO A 7 -18.79 41.82 -9.78
CA PRO A 7 -18.46 41.26 -8.48
C PRO A 7 -16.94 41.28 -8.30
N THR A 8 -16.50 41.93 -7.23
CA THR A 8 -15.10 42.01 -6.83
C THR A 8 -14.61 40.61 -6.45
N ASP A 9 -13.49 40.25 -7.07
CA ASP A 9 -12.78 38.99 -6.93
C ASP A 9 -12.58 38.65 -5.45
N THR A 10 -13.12 37.50 -5.04
CA THR A 10 -13.01 37.04 -3.65
C THR A 10 -11.55 36.71 -3.37
N ALA A 11 -11.01 37.31 -2.31
CA ALA A 11 -9.63 37.14 -1.89
C ALA A 11 -9.22 35.65 -1.86
N LYS A 12 -8.26 35.26 -2.71
CA LYS A 12 -7.58 33.97 -2.58
C LYS A 12 -6.94 33.93 -1.20
N SER A 13 -7.31 32.96 -0.37
CA SER A 13 -6.75 32.80 0.96
C SER A 13 -5.23 32.64 0.86
N ASN A 14 -4.47 33.54 1.49
CA ASN A 14 -3.00 33.50 1.59
C ASN A 14 -2.49 32.39 2.54
N GLU A 15 -3.33 31.42 2.89
CA GLU A 15 -2.94 30.28 3.70
C GLU A 15 -2.05 29.34 2.88
N PRO A 16 -0.88 28.93 3.39
CA PRO A 16 -0.03 27.97 2.71
C PRO A 16 -0.81 26.66 2.48
N PHE A 17 -0.73 26.13 1.27
CA PHE A 17 -1.36 24.85 0.92
C PHE A 17 -0.81 23.75 1.84
N ARG A 18 -1.65 23.25 2.74
CA ARG A 18 -1.28 22.24 3.73
C ARG A 18 -1.90 20.91 3.32
N LEU A 19 -1.06 19.92 3.05
CA LEU A 19 -1.52 18.56 2.80
C LEU A 19 -2.11 17.96 4.10
N PRO A 20 -3.20 17.19 4.01
CA PRO A 20 -3.70 16.43 5.15
C PRO A 20 -2.62 15.45 5.63
N THR A 21 -2.32 15.47 6.93
CA THR A 21 -1.51 14.44 7.58
C THR A 21 -2.43 13.35 8.13
N PRO A 22 -2.07 12.07 8.06
CA PRO A 22 -2.81 11.02 8.76
C PRO A 22 -2.96 11.36 10.24
N GLU A 23 -4.16 11.15 10.80
CA GLU A 23 -4.38 11.27 12.23
C GLU A 23 -3.57 10.22 12.99
N VAL A 24 -3.01 10.61 14.14
CA VAL A 24 -2.36 9.67 15.05
C VAL A 24 -3.44 8.99 15.87
N ILE A 25 -3.64 7.69 15.64
CA ILE A 25 -4.57 6.86 16.40
C ILE A 25 -3.74 6.04 17.40
N GLU A 26 -4.02 6.18 18.69
CA GLU A 26 -3.29 5.48 19.75
C GLU A 26 -3.89 4.10 20.09
N ASP A 27 -5.17 3.87 19.78
CA ASP A 27 -5.85 2.61 20.05
C ASP A 27 -5.40 1.52 19.07
N VAL A 28 -4.74 0.49 19.61
CA VAL A 28 -4.19 -0.65 18.87
C VAL A 28 -5.23 -1.37 18.02
N GLU A 29 -6.45 -1.58 18.53
CA GLU A 29 -7.50 -2.29 17.79
C GLU A 29 -8.03 -1.44 16.63
N VAL A 30 -8.14 -0.13 16.85
CA VAL A 30 -8.53 0.82 15.79
C VAL A 30 -7.45 0.86 14.70
N VAL A 31 -6.17 0.93 15.07
CA VAL A 31 -5.06 0.90 14.11
C VAL A 31 -5.02 -0.43 13.35
N ARG A 32 -5.22 -1.56 14.03
CA ARG A 32 -5.23 -2.89 13.39
C ARG A 32 -6.33 -2.99 12.35
N LYS A 33 -7.55 -2.56 12.73
CA LYS A 33 -8.69 -2.51 11.82
C LYS A 33 -8.41 -1.63 10.61
N ASP A 34 -7.92 -0.40 10.80
CA ASP A 34 -7.58 0.52 9.70
C ASP A 34 -6.52 -0.08 8.77
N ARG A 35 -5.45 -0.69 9.31
CA ARG A 35 -4.42 -1.36 8.50
C ARG A 35 -5.01 -2.50 7.67
N LYS A 36 -5.86 -3.36 8.23
CA LYS A 36 -6.52 -4.46 7.50
C LYS A 36 -7.44 -3.92 6.40
N GLU A 37 -8.25 -2.90 6.70
CA GLU A 37 -9.15 -2.27 5.74
C GLU A 37 -8.38 -1.60 4.58
N ARG A 38 -7.33 -0.85 4.88
CA ARG A 38 -6.45 -0.23 3.89
C ARG A 38 -5.69 -1.25 3.06
N LEU A 39 -5.24 -2.34 3.66
CA LEU A 39 -4.57 -3.42 2.94
C LEU A 39 -5.52 -4.07 1.93
N ALA A 40 -6.73 -4.45 2.35
CA ALA A 40 -7.74 -5.01 1.46
C ALA A 40 -8.12 -4.03 0.34
N ALA A 41 -8.31 -2.74 0.67
CA ALA A 41 -8.59 -1.70 -0.31
C ALA A 41 -7.43 -1.48 -1.30
N GLY A 42 -6.19 -1.45 -0.80
CA GLY A 42 -4.98 -1.32 -1.60
C GLY A 42 -4.82 -2.47 -2.59
N LEU A 43 -5.03 -3.71 -2.14
CA LEU A 43 -5.04 -4.90 -3.00
C LEU A 43 -6.12 -4.78 -4.09
N ARG A 44 -7.33 -4.33 -3.76
CA ARG A 44 -8.39 -4.10 -4.76
C ARG A 44 -8.02 -2.99 -5.76
N ILE A 45 -7.36 -1.92 -5.33
CA ILE A 45 -6.87 -0.86 -6.20
C ILE A 45 -5.81 -1.41 -7.17
N LEU A 46 -4.82 -2.16 -6.66
CA LEU A 46 -3.81 -2.81 -7.50
C LEU A 46 -4.46 -3.77 -8.51
N GLY A 47 -5.45 -4.54 -8.06
CA GLY A 47 -6.25 -5.41 -8.94
C GLY A 47 -6.99 -4.61 -10.01
N ARG A 48 -7.69 -3.54 -9.64
CA ARG A 48 -8.44 -2.67 -10.56
C ARG A 48 -7.54 -2.01 -11.61
N LEU A 49 -6.32 -1.63 -11.23
CA LEU A 49 -5.31 -1.06 -12.12
C LEU A 49 -4.55 -2.12 -12.95
N ASN A 50 -4.94 -3.40 -12.86
CA ASN A 50 -4.30 -4.54 -13.52
C ASN A 50 -2.78 -4.64 -13.23
N LEU A 51 -2.39 -4.35 -11.98
CA LEU A 51 -1.02 -4.49 -11.50
C LEU A 51 -0.74 -5.88 -10.90
N ALA A 52 -1.78 -6.70 -10.72
CA ALA A 52 -1.67 -8.11 -10.36
C ALA A 52 -1.41 -8.99 -11.60
N GLU A 53 -0.62 -10.06 -11.45
CA GLU A 53 -0.35 -11.01 -12.53
C GLU A 53 -0.52 -12.46 -12.03
N GLY A 54 -1.60 -13.12 -12.48
CA GLY A 54 -1.91 -14.49 -12.06
C GLY A 54 -2.01 -14.59 -10.53
N VAL A 55 -1.19 -15.48 -9.95
CA VAL A 55 -1.08 -15.69 -8.49
C VAL A 55 0.10 -14.96 -7.86
N ALA A 56 0.85 -14.19 -8.64
CA ALA A 56 2.00 -13.43 -8.15
C ALA A 56 1.59 -12.09 -7.56
N GLY A 57 2.49 -11.54 -6.73
CA GLY A 57 2.28 -10.31 -5.99
C GLY A 57 1.85 -10.55 -4.55
N HIS A 58 2.31 -9.68 -3.67
CA HIS A 58 1.98 -9.71 -2.26
C HIS A 58 2.13 -8.31 -1.66
N VAL A 59 1.24 -7.99 -0.74
CA VAL A 59 1.27 -6.74 0.01
C VAL A 59 1.17 -7.09 1.49
N THR A 60 2.09 -6.58 2.30
CA THR A 60 2.12 -6.79 3.75
C THR A 60 1.83 -5.49 4.48
N ALA A 61 1.19 -5.60 5.64
CA ALA A 61 1.11 -4.54 6.63
C ALA A 61 1.43 -5.10 8.02
N ARG A 62 2.39 -4.51 8.73
CA ARG A 62 2.79 -4.88 10.08
C ARG A 62 1.59 -4.77 11.04
N ASP A 63 1.44 -5.71 11.96
CA ASP A 63 0.48 -5.56 13.06
C ASP A 63 0.93 -4.43 14.01
N PRO A 64 0.01 -3.63 14.59
CA PRO A 64 0.38 -2.55 15.50
C PRO A 64 0.85 -3.01 16.89
N GLU A 65 0.52 -4.24 17.29
CA GLU A 65 0.90 -4.81 18.60
C GLU A 65 1.99 -5.87 18.45
N LEU A 66 1.73 -6.84 17.57
CA LEU A 66 2.67 -7.91 17.25
C LEU A 66 3.62 -7.43 16.16
N THR A 67 4.60 -6.61 16.55
CA THR A 67 5.43 -5.85 15.59
C THR A 67 6.28 -6.72 14.66
N ASP A 68 6.43 -8.01 14.92
CA ASP A 68 7.07 -9.04 14.10
C ASP A 68 6.07 -9.86 13.25
N HIS A 69 4.79 -9.50 13.27
CA HIS A 69 3.72 -10.13 12.51
C HIS A 69 3.17 -9.20 11.41
N PHE A 70 2.70 -9.80 10.33
CA PHE A 70 2.29 -9.09 9.12
C PHE A 70 0.98 -9.63 8.56
N TRP A 71 0.01 -8.74 8.39
CA TRP A 71 -1.20 -8.98 7.60
C TRP A 71 -0.82 -9.06 6.12
N VAL A 72 -1.29 -10.09 5.42
CA VAL A 72 -0.96 -10.32 4.00
C VAL A 72 -2.11 -10.98 3.25
N ASN A 73 -2.15 -10.81 1.93
CA ASN A 73 -3.06 -11.58 1.09
C ASN A 73 -2.71 -13.07 1.07
N PRO A 74 -3.70 -13.99 1.15
CA PRO A 74 -3.46 -15.41 1.03
C PRO A 74 -3.03 -15.77 -0.40
N PHE A 75 -2.27 -16.86 -0.52
CA PHE A 75 -1.77 -17.33 -1.80
C PHE A 75 -2.91 -17.72 -2.75
N GLY A 76 -2.82 -17.29 -4.01
CA GLY A 76 -3.78 -17.62 -5.06
C GLY A 76 -5.11 -16.85 -5.00
N HIS A 77 -5.30 -15.96 -4.03
CA HIS A 77 -6.53 -15.16 -3.96
C HIS A 77 -6.45 -13.91 -4.85
N ASN A 78 -7.52 -13.66 -5.62
CA ASN A 78 -7.55 -12.57 -6.57
C ASN A 78 -7.60 -11.21 -5.86
N PHE A 79 -6.65 -10.32 -6.20
CA PHE A 79 -6.57 -8.96 -5.65
C PHE A 79 -7.88 -8.16 -5.80
N LYS A 80 -8.63 -8.34 -6.90
CA LYS A 80 -9.91 -7.65 -7.13
C LYS A 80 -11.02 -8.07 -6.15
N LEU A 81 -10.91 -9.24 -5.54
CA LEU A 81 -11.93 -9.82 -4.66
C LEU A 81 -11.58 -9.71 -3.17
N MET A 82 -10.35 -9.32 -2.85
CA MET A 82 -9.81 -9.29 -1.48
C MET A 82 -10.75 -8.63 -0.47
N THR A 83 -11.14 -9.30 0.61
CA THR A 83 -11.85 -8.70 1.76
C THR A 83 -10.95 -8.64 2.99
N VAL A 84 -11.37 -7.90 4.03
CA VAL A 84 -10.68 -7.89 5.33
C VAL A 84 -10.63 -9.29 5.95
N SER A 85 -11.69 -10.08 5.78
CA SER A 85 -11.78 -11.46 6.28
C SER A 85 -10.96 -12.47 5.48
N ASP A 86 -10.49 -12.12 4.28
CA ASP A 86 -9.58 -13.00 3.53
C ASP A 86 -8.12 -12.88 3.99
N LEU A 87 -7.75 -11.79 4.67
CA LEU A 87 -6.38 -11.54 5.10
C LEU A 87 -5.93 -12.57 6.15
N ILE A 88 -4.68 -12.97 6.06
CA ILE A 88 -4.02 -13.86 7.02
C ILE A 88 -2.96 -13.08 7.79
N LEU A 89 -2.70 -13.48 9.04
CA LEU A 89 -1.60 -12.96 9.85
C LEU A 89 -0.45 -13.96 9.84
N VAL A 90 0.74 -13.48 9.53
CA VAL A 90 1.94 -14.30 9.38
C VAL A 90 3.05 -13.76 10.28
N ASN A 91 3.72 -14.63 11.05
CA ASN A 91 4.88 -14.23 11.85
C ASN A 91 6.13 -14.02 10.97
N HIS A 92 7.25 -13.64 11.57
CA HIS A 92 8.48 -13.34 10.84
C HIS A 92 9.04 -14.57 10.09
N GLU A 93 8.81 -15.77 10.64
CA GLU A 93 9.26 -17.06 10.09
C GLU A 93 8.40 -17.53 8.90
N GLY A 94 7.30 -16.86 8.60
CA GLY A 94 6.39 -17.23 7.50
C GLY A 94 5.29 -18.21 7.90
N GLU A 95 5.07 -18.40 9.21
CA GLU A 95 4.00 -19.24 9.74
C GLU A 95 2.71 -18.45 9.86
N VAL A 96 1.61 -19.03 9.39
CA VAL A 96 0.27 -18.42 9.49
C VAL A 96 -0.25 -18.62 10.92
N VAL A 97 -0.44 -17.53 11.66
CA VAL A 97 -0.94 -17.55 13.05
C VAL A 97 -2.43 -17.14 13.15
N GLU A 98 -2.96 -16.46 12.14
CA GLU A 98 -4.40 -16.19 12.00
C GLU A 98 -4.84 -16.41 10.53
N GLY A 99 -5.98 -17.07 10.36
CA GLY A 99 -6.55 -17.43 9.05
C GLY A 99 -6.31 -18.89 8.68
N ASP A 100 -6.98 -19.34 7.62
CA ASP A 100 -7.05 -20.76 7.21
C ASP A 100 -6.44 -21.03 5.83
N ARG A 101 -5.78 -20.04 5.24
CA ARG A 101 -5.18 -20.11 3.90
C ARG A 101 -3.66 -19.96 3.94
N PRO A 102 -2.93 -20.60 3.02
CA PRO A 102 -1.48 -20.54 3.00
C PRO A 102 -0.97 -19.17 2.55
N VAL A 103 0.21 -18.79 3.05
CA VAL A 103 1.02 -17.69 2.51
C VAL A 103 1.93 -18.21 1.38
N ASN A 104 2.30 -17.35 0.43
CA ASN A 104 3.37 -17.66 -0.51
C ASN A 104 4.73 -17.47 0.18
N ALA A 105 5.26 -18.55 0.79
CA ALA A 105 6.46 -18.49 1.63
C ALA A 105 7.69 -17.89 0.92
N ALA A 106 7.93 -18.28 -0.33
CA ALA A 106 9.08 -17.79 -1.10
C ALA A 106 8.99 -16.28 -1.36
N ALA A 107 7.77 -15.79 -1.62
CA ALA A 107 7.53 -14.37 -1.86
C ALA A 107 7.59 -13.58 -0.54
N PHE A 108 7.00 -14.12 0.52
CA PHE A 108 7.01 -13.52 1.85
C PHE A 108 8.41 -13.36 2.45
N ALA A 109 9.35 -14.27 2.12
CA ALA A 109 10.75 -14.16 2.56
C ALA A 109 11.41 -12.83 2.16
N ILE A 110 10.95 -12.16 1.09
CA ILE A 110 11.42 -10.82 0.71
C ILE A 110 10.92 -9.79 1.72
N HIS A 111 9.62 -9.81 2.02
CA HIS A 111 8.98 -8.84 2.91
C HIS A 111 9.39 -9.03 4.37
N SER A 112 9.57 -10.27 4.85
CA SER A 112 10.01 -10.53 6.23
C SER A 112 11.39 -9.91 6.49
N GLN A 113 12.35 -10.11 5.57
CA GLN A 113 13.69 -9.53 5.66
C GLN A 113 13.66 -8.01 5.54
N LEU A 114 12.83 -7.45 4.64
CA LEU A 114 12.64 -5.99 4.55
C LEU A 114 12.15 -5.41 5.89
N HIS A 115 11.11 -6.00 6.47
CA HIS A 115 10.53 -5.50 7.71
C HIS A 115 11.42 -5.69 8.93
N GLN A 116 12.29 -6.70 8.93
CA GLN A 116 13.34 -6.87 9.96
C GLN A 116 14.42 -5.80 9.82
N ALA A 117 14.91 -5.55 8.60
CA ALA A 117 15.92 -4.54 8.33
C ALA A 117 15.39 -3.10 8.50
N ARG A 118 14.08 -2.90 8.37
CA ARG A 118 13.41 -1.60 8.44
C ARG A 118 12.20 -1.64 9.38
N PRO A 119 12.42 -1.53 10.70
CA PRO A 119 11.34 -1.48 11.69
C PRO A 119 10.35 -0.32 11.46
N ASP A 120 10.82 0.78 10.87
CA ASP A 120 10.02 1.95 10.51
C ASP A 120 9.05 1.70 9.34
N VAL A 121 9.30 0.68 8.52
CA VAL A 121 8.42 0.30 7.40
C VAL A 121 7.24 -0.49 7.94
N VAL A 122 6.04 0.09 7.79
CA VAL A 122 4.77 -0.53 8.18
C VAL A 122 4.21 -1.41 7.06
N ALA A 123 4.34 -1.01 5.80
CA ALA A 123 3.77 -1.75 4.68
C ALA A 123 4.75 -1.85 3.52
N ALA A 124 4.66 -2.96 2.78
CA ALA A 124 5.43 -3.20 1.58
C ALA A 124 4.54 -3.79 0.50
N ALA A 125 4.78 -3.44 -0.76
CA ALA A 125 4.01 -3.92 -1.90
C ALA A 125 4.96 -4.43 -2.99
N HIS A 126 4.75 -5.68 -3.41
CA HIS A 126 5.42 -6.29 -4.54
C HIS A 126 4.39 -6.67 -5.61
N THR A 127 4.65 -6.26 -6.84
CA THR A 127 3.78 -6.57 -7.99
C THR A 127 4.61 -6.94 -9.21
N HIS A 128 4.02 -7.69 -10.13
CA HIS A 128 4.59 -7.94 -11.45
C HIS A 128 3.90 -7.07 -12.51
N ALA A 129 3.70 -5.79 -12.19
CA ALA A 129 3.09 -4.83 -13.11
C ALA A 129 3.84 -4.80 -14.44
N MET A 130 3.10 -4.84 -15.56
CA MET A 130 3.65 -4.99 -16.92
C MET A 130 4.84 -4.05 -17.19
N TYR A 131 4.66 -2.74 -16.99
CA TYR A 131 5.70 -1.76 -17.29
C TYR A 131 6.89 -1.84 -16.34
N GLY A 132 6.64 -2.08 -15.05
CA GLY A 132 7.70 -2.24 -14.04
C GLY A 132 8.57 -3.47 -14.33
N ARG A 133 7.94 -4.61 -14.65
CA ARG A 133 8.64 -5.83 -15.06
C ARG A 133 9.41 -5.62 -16.36
N THR A 134 8.82 -5.02 -17.38
CA THR A 134 9.52 -4.75 -18.64
C THR A 134 10.74 -3.88 -18.41
N PHE A 135 10.62 -2.80 -17.63
CA PHE A 135 11.74 -1.90 -17.35
C PHE A 135 12.85 -2.58 -16.53
N SER A 136 12.52 -3.42 -15.56
CA SER A 136 13.52 -4.09 -14.71
C SER A 136 14.44 -5.03 -15.51
N THR A 137 13.99 -5.58 -16.64
CA THR A 137 14.83 -6.40 -17.53
C THR A 137 16.00 -5.64 -18.16
N LEU A 138 15.94 -4.29 -18.20
CA LEU A 138 16.97 -3.48 -18.85
C LEU A 138 18.23 -3.28 -18.01
N GLY A 139 18.16 -3.55 -16.70
CA GLY A 139 19.30 -3.33 -15.77
C GLY A 139 19.76 -1.87 -15.71
N LYS A 140 18.83 -0.91 -15.88
CA LYS A 140 19.13 0.53 -15.93
C LYS A 140 18.43 1.28 -14.79
N PRO A 141 19.06 2.34 -14.24
CA PRO A 141 18.39 3.25 -13.31
C PRO A 141 17.19 3.95 -13.96
N LEU A 142 16.17 4.26 -13.15
CA LEU A 142 15.05 5.12 -13.57
C LEU A 142 15.58 6.53 -13.87
N LYS A 143 15.20 7.08 -15.02
CA LYS A 143 15.62 8.43 -15.43
C LYS A 143 14.59 9.47 -14.99
N MET A 144 15.05 10.57 -14.44
CA MET A 144 14.25 11.74 -14.05
C MET A 144 13.89 12.61 -15.28
N ILE A 145 13.02 12.12 -16.16
CA ILE A 145 12.65 12.81 -17.41
C ILE A 145 11.22 13.37 -17.42
N THR A 146 10.47 13.16 -16.34
CA THR A 146 9.15 13.75 -16.09
C THR A 146 9.12 14.33 -14.68
N GLN A 147 8.21 15.28 -14.43
CA GLN A 147 8.07 15.89 -13.10
C GLN A 147 7.82 14.85 -12.00
N ASP A 148 6.98 13.85 -12.25
CA ASP A 148 6.67 12.83 -11.24
C ASP A 148 7.86 11.90 -10.96
N ALA A 149 8.71 11.67 -11.97
CA ALA A 149 9.88 10.81 -11.83
C ALA A 149 10.98 11.44 -10.96
N THR A 150 10.95 12.75 -10.70
CA THR A 150 11.95 13.40 -9.82
C THR A 150 11.72 13.11 -8.33
N ALA A 151 10.57 12.53 -7.97
CA ALA A 151 10.24 12.14 -6.60
C ALA A 151 10.87 10.80 -6.17
N PHE A 152 11.50 10.07 -7.10
CA PHE A 152 12.12 8.76 -6.89
C PHE A 152 13.63 8.83 -7.11
#